data_AF-A0A6S7IF52-F1
#
_entry.id   AF-A0A6S7IF52-F1
#
_cell.length_a   1.000
_cell.length_b   1.000
_cell.length_c   1.000
_cell.angle_alpha   90.00
_cell.angle_beta   90.00
_cell.angle_gamma   90.00
#
_symmetry.space_group_name_H-M   'P 1'
#
loop_
_entity.id
_entity.type
_entity.pdbx_description
1 polymer ?
#
loop_
_entity_poly.entity_id
_entity_poly.type
_entity_poly.pdbx_seq_one_letter_code
_entity_poly.pdbx_strand_id
1 'polypeptide(L)'
;MDEDIDVLVIVEQLRTAGTDALKQLPALVKLGEWYLHKAKVTANGADFTKADALFNAALVRSRLAGLEISENEILRRIIETYRDFLLTLENGAEVSIDEIRHEIHSHKEFVSKERKILKGHLDKIDDCFNTTDRTEDEYKVHADKVHDVFRDIQDMYIRLVTMFAKECESRLGQPPCDYAIIALGSVARMEATPFSDLEFAILYSDPAIGDKISYFRVLSHFLHLKVINLGETILPALAIEQLNDFQSSDPEGIWFYDSVTPRGISFDGAMPWASKTPLGRMATKNKPALELIRTPEQMAELQDEEIAVKEGYHL
;
A
#
# COMPACT_ATOMS: atom_id res chain seq x y z
N MET A 1 -11.83 9.50 29.79
CA MET A 1 -12.96 8.62 30.13
C MET A 1 -13.21 7.89 28.83
N ASP A 2 -12.44 6.83 28.61
CA ASP A 2 -12.51 6.08 27.36
C ASP A 2 -13.85 5.35 27.36
N GLU A 3 -14.79 5.82 26.55
CA GLU A 3 -15.93 4.99 26.16
C GLU A 3 -15.33 3.73 25.54
N ASP A 4 -15.66 2.58 26.13
CA ASP A 4 -15.24 1.28 25.59
C ASP A 4 -15.81 1.17 24.18
N ILE A 5 -14.96 1.34 23.17
CA ILE A 5 -15.40 1.36 21.77
C ILE A 5 -15.81 -0.07 21.41
N ASP A 6 -17.12 -0.32 21.42
CA ASP A 6 -17.67 -1.61 21.02
C ASP A 6 -17.54 -1.81 19.51
N VAL A 7 -16.50 -2.56 19.12
CA VAL A 7 -16.18 -2.86 17.72
C VAL A 7 -17.29 -3.64 17.02
N LEU A 8 -18.09 -4.44 17.74
CA LEU A 8 -19.20 -5.19 17.15
C LEU A 8 -20.32 -4.26 16.71
N VAL A 9 -20.62 -3.23 17.50
CA VAL A 9 -21.60 -2.19 17.14
C VAL A 9 -21.15 -1.44 15.89
N ILE A 10 -19.85 -1.13 15.76
CA ILE A 10 -19.30 -0.46 14.58
C ILE A 10 -19.44 -1.33 13.33
N VAL A 11 -19.11 -2.62 13.43
CA VAL A 11 -19.24 -3.58 12.32
C VAL A 11 -20.70 -3.71 11.88
N GLU A 12 -21.64 -3.80 12.83
CA GLU A 12 -23.06 -3.89 12.50
C GLU A 12 -23.59 -2.62 11.82
N GLN A 13 -23.09 -1.44 12.23
CA GLN A 13 -23.40 -0.18 11.55
C GLN A 13 -22.91 -0.19 10.09
N LEU A 14 -21.70 -0.70 9.83
CA LEU A 14 -21.19 -0.83 8.46
C LEU A 14 -22.00 -1.84 7.63
N ARG A 15 -22.39 -2.99 8.22
CA ARG A 15 -23.25 -3.97 7.56
C ARG A 15 -24.61 -3.38 7.20
N THR A 16 -25.23 -2.68 8.16
CA THR A 16 -26.52 -1.99 7.96
C THR A 16 -26.42 -0.88 6.90
N ALA A 17 -25.29 -0.16 6.85
CA ALA A 17 -25.04 0.84 5.83
C ALA A 17 -24.98 0.24 4.41
N GLY A 18 -24.63 -1.05 4.27
CA GLY A 18 -24.54 -1.71 2.98
C GLY A 18 -23.55 -0.98 2.07
N THR A 19 -23.99 -0.55 0.89
CA THR A 19 -23.17 0.22 -0.08
C THR A 19 -23.36 1.74 0.03
N ASP A 20 -24.09 2.24 1.03
CA ASP A 20 -24.36 3.66 1.21
C ASP A 20 -23.13 4.37 1.80
N ALA A 21 -22.41 5.10 0.94
CA ALA A 21 -21.16 5.79 1.29
C ALA A 21 -21.31 6.75 2.47
N LEU A 22 -22.45 7.47 2.56
CA LEU A 22 -22.70 8.44 3.62
C LEU A 22 -22.97 7.74 4.95
N LYS A 23 -23.72 6.64 4.93
CA LYS A 23 -23.98 5.84 6.14
C LYS A 23 -22.77 5.06 6.63
N GLN A 24 -21.87 4.65 5.71
CA GLN A 24 -20.61 4.00 6.09
C GLN A 24 -19.66 4.94 6.82
N LEU A 25 -19.69 6.25 6.49
CA LEU A 25 -18.70 7.23 6.93
C LEU A 25 -18.45 7.24 8.45
N PRO A 26 -19.45 7.37 9.34
CA PRO A 26 -19.21 7.43 10.78
C PRO A 26 -18.58 6.15 11.33
N ALA A 27 -18.98 5.00 10.80
CA ALA A 27 -18.52 3.72 11.28
C ALA A 27 -17.08 3.42 10.80
N LEU A 28 -16.71 3.85 9.59
CA LEU A 28 -15.31 3.79 9.13
C LEU A 28 -14.37 4.64 10.01
N VAL A 29 -14.80 5.87 10.35
CA VAL A 29 -14.02 6.74 11.26
C VAL A 29 -13.84 6.06 12.60
N LYS A 30 -14.92 5.59 13.23
CA LYS A 30 -14.84 4.92 14.54
C LYS A 30 -13.99 3.64 14.52
N LEU A 31 -14.07 2.84 13.45
CA LEU A 31 -13.22 1.66 13.30
C LEU A 31 -11.73 2.06 13.17
N GLY A 32 -11.45 3.15 12.45
CA GLY A 32 -10.10 3.72 12.35
C GLY A 32 -9.58 4.19 13.71
N GLU A 33 -10.43 4.83 14.53
CA GLU A 33 -10.08 5.25 15.89
C GLU A 33 -9.78 4.07 16.81
N TRP A 34 -10.58 2.99 16.71
CA TRP A 34 -10.35 1.74 17.44
C TRP A 34 -9.00 1.13 17.08
N TYR A 35 -8.68 1.04 15.78
CA TYR A 35 -7.38 0.54 15.33
C TYR A 35 -6.23 1.44 15.76
N LEU A 36 -6.39 2.77 15.71
CA LEU A 36 -5.36 3.70 16.16
C LEU A 36 -5.10 3.55 17.67
N HIS A 37 -6.16 3.43 18.48
CA HIS A 37 -6.01 3.18 19.91
C HIS A 37 -5.21 1.89 20.16
N LYS A 38 -5.60 0.80 19.50
CA LYS A 38 -4.89 -0.49 19.58
C LYS A 38 -3.43 -0.37 19.14
N ALA A 39 -3.15 0.35 18.05
CA ALA A 39 -1.81 0.57 17.52
C ALA A 39 -0.92 1.33 18.50
N LYS A 40 -1.44 2.36 19.17
CA LYS A 40 -0.71 3.14 20.18
C LYS A 40 -0.36 2.32 21.42
N VAL A 41 -1.25 1.43 21.84
CA VAL A 41 -1.02 0.55 23.00
C VAL A 41 0.04 -0.50 22.71
N THR A 42 0.05 -1.03 21.49
CA THR A 42 0.90 -2.18 21.11
C THR A 42 2.15 -1.82 20.32
N ALA A 43 2.27 -0.57 19.87
CA ALA A 43 3.25 -0.10 18.88
C ALA A 43 3.27 -0.98 17.60
N ASN A 44 2.11 -1.54 17.20
CA ASN A 44 2.01 -2.43 16.06
C ASN A 44 1.82 -1.64 14.75
N GLY A 45 2.83 -1.68 13.87
CA GLY A 45 2.79 -1.03 12.56
C GLY A 45 1.63 -1.48 11.65
N ALA A 46 1.20 -2.74 11.74
CA ALA A 46 0.05 -3.22 10.97
C ALA A 46 -1.26 -2.55 11.42
N ASP A 47 -1.46 -2.38 12.73
CA ASP A 47 -2.66 -1.70 13.23
C ASP A 47 -2.67 -0.20 12.85
N PHE A 48 -1.51 0.46 12.80
CA PHE A 48 -1.39 1.82 12.24
C PHE A 48 -1.82 1.87 10.76
N THR A 49 -1.33 0.94 9.93
CA THR A 49 -1.70 0.92 8.50
C THR A 49 -3.19 0.67 8.29
N LYS A 50 -3.83 -0.15 9.13
CA LYS A 50 -5.27 -0.39 9.09
C LYS A 50 -6.07 0.85 9.49
N ALA A 51 -5.66 1.54 10.56
CA ALA A 51 -6.27 2.81 10.96
C ALA A 51 -6.20 3.84 9.83
N ASP A 52 -5.01 4.00 9.24
CA ASP A 52 -4.76 4.97 8.17
C ASP A 52 -5.58 4.67 6.91
N ALA A 53 -5.72 3.40 6.54
CA ALA A 53 -6.55 2.98 5.41
C ALA A 53 -8.04 3.25 5.66
N LEU A 54 -8.53 3.02 6.88
CA LEU A 54 -9.90 3.33 7.28
C LEU A 54 -10.20 4.83 7.21
N PHE A 55 -9.28 5.68 7.67
CA PHE A 55 -9.43 7.13 7.55
C PHE A 55 -9.34 7.60 6.09
N ASN A 56 -8.44 7.05 5.27
CA ASN A 56 -8.40 7.36 3.84
C ASN A 56 -9.70 6.94 3.13
N ALA A 57 -10.25 5.76 3.42
CA ALA A 57 -11.53 5.32 2.89
C ALA A 57 -12.71 6.21 3.33
N ALA A 58 -12.69 6.67 4.59
CA ALA A 58 -13.65 7.65 5.11
C ALA A 58 -13.51 9.02 4.40
N LEU A 59 -12.29 9.49 4.16
CA LEU A 59 -12.01 10.76 3.48
C LEU A 59 -12.60 10.77 2.07
N VAL A 60 -12.45 9.68 1.31
CA VAL A 60 -13.04 9.54 -0.03
C VAL A 60 -14.56 9.68 0.02
N ARG A 61 -15.22 9.01 0.99
CA ARG A 61 -16.69 9.07 1.16
C ARG A 61 -17.16 10.46 1.59
N SER A 62 -16.41 11.13 2.48
CA SER A 62 -16.70 12.50 2.90
C SER A 62 -16.68 13.49 1.74
N ARG A 63 -15.69 13.36 0.85
CA ARG A 63 -15.57 14.17 -0.37
C ARG A 63 -16.74 13.96 -1.33
N LEU A 64 -17.13 12.71 -1.56
CA LEU A 64 -18.28 12.40 -2.42
C LEU A 64 -19.60 12.95 -1.87
N ALA A 65 -19.73 13.04 -0.54
CA ALA A 65 -20.90 13.60 0.12
C ALA A 65 -20.87 15.14 0.23
N GLY A 66 -19.77 15.81 -0.13
CA GLY A 66 -19.62 17.26 0.01
C GLY A 66 -19.54 17.76 1.45
N LEU A 67 -19.05 16.93 2.38
CA LEU A 67 -18.98 17.23 3.81
C LEU A 67 -17.61 17.81 4.19
N GLU A 68 -17.39 19.11 3.95
CA GLU A 68 -16.09 19.77 4.16
C GLU A 68 -15.56 19.70 5.61
N ILE A 69 -16.44 19.87 6.61
CA ILE A 69 -16.05 19.79 8.03
C ILE A 69 -15.51 18.39 8.35
N SER A 70 -16.24 17.35 7.93
CA SER A 70 -15.83 15.96 8.11
C SER A 70 -14.54 15.64 7.35
N GLU A 71 -14.31 16.22 6.17
CA GLU A 71 -13.05 16.05 5.43
C GLU A 71 -11.85 16.58 6.23
N ASN A 72 -11.94 17.79 6.79
CA ASN A 72 -10.85 18.36 7.58
C ASN A 72 -10.56 17.57 8.85
N GLU A 73 -11.60 17.09 9.53
CA GLU A 73 -11.47 16.24 10.71
C GLU A 73 -10.81 14.89 10.36
N ILE A 74 -11.23 14.24 9.28
CA ILE A 74 -10.65 12.95 8.85
C ILE A 74 -9.20 13.13 8.39
N LEU A 75 -8.89 14.18 7.63
CA LEU A 75 -7.52 14.50 7.23
C LEU A 75 -6.62 14.71 8.44
N ARG A 76 -7.14 15.34 9.50
CA ARG A 76 -6.44 15.46 10.77
C ARG A 76 -6.16 14.10 11.40
N ARG A 77 -7.11 13.15 11.38
CA ARG A 77 -6.90 11.78 11.90
C ARG A 77 -5.84 11.01 11.11
N ILE A 78 -5.77 11.19 9.79
CA ILE A 78 -4.68 10.64 8.95
C ILE A 78 -3.32 11.18 9.41
N ILE A 79 -3.19 12.50 9.54
CA ILE A 79 -1.93 13.13 9.97
C ILE A 79 -1.54 12.71 11.39
N GLU A 80 -2.52 12.62 12.31
CA GLU A 80 -2.31 12.14 13.68
C GLU A 80 -1.87 10.67 13.70
N THR A 81 -2.45 9.81 12.85
CA THR A 81 -2.06 8.40 12.72
C THR A 81 -0.60 8.27 12.28
N TYR A 82 -0.21 9.05 11.27
CA TYR A 82 1.18 9.11 10.81
C TYR A 82 2.10 9.61 11.95
N ARG A 83 1.74 10.70 12.62
CA ARG A 83 2.54 11.26 13.72
C ARG A 83 2.69 10.26 14.87
N ASP A 84 1.61 9.61 15.27
CA ASP A 84 1.62 8.62 16.34
C ASP A 84 2.50 7.41 15.97
N PHE A 85 2.50 6.96 14.70
CA PHE A 85 3.44 5.96 14.22
C PHE A 85 4.90 6.43 14.38
N LEU A 86 5.23 7.66 13.98
CA LEU A 86 6.58 8.21 14.14
C LEU A 86 7.04 8.26 15.60
N LEU A 87 6.14 8.56 16.52
CA LEU A 87 6.44 8.59 17.96
C LEU A 87 6.74 7.20 18.53
N THR A 88 6.37 6.12 17.84
CA THR A 88 6.75 4.75 18.23
C THR A 88 8.15 4.34 17.79
N LEU A 89 8.80 5.11 16.93
CA LEU A 89 10.15 4.81 16.43
C LEU A 89 11.21 5.12 17.49
N GLU A 90 12.31 4.37 17.51
CA GLU A 90 13.41 4.56 18.50
C GLU A 90 14.01 5.97 18.47
N ASN A 91 14.00 6.62 17.29
CA ASN A 91 14.45 8.00 17.08
C ASN A 91 13.28 8.98 16.93
N GLY A 92 12.13 8.70 17.53
CA GLY A 92 10.87 9.45 17.36
C GLY A 92 11.03 10.96 17.58
N ALA A 93 11.36 11.67 16.51
CA ALA A 93 11.42 13.11 16.50
C ALA A 93 10.01 13.67 16.44
N GLU A 94 9.75 14.74 17.18
CA GLU A 94 8.48 15.44 17.09
C GLU A 94 8.39 16.14 15.73
N VAL A 95 7.70 15.51 14.78
CA VAL A 95 7.43 16.06 13.46
C VAL A 95 6.17 16.92 13.53
N SER A 96 6.22 18.10 12.92
CA SER A 96 5.07 19.00 12.89
C SER A 96 3.94 18.45 12.00
N ILE A 97 2.70 18.75 12.38
CA ILE A 97 1.50 18.40 11.60
C ILE A 97 1.59 18.95 10.17
N ASP A 98 2.13 20.16 10.01
CA ASP A 98 2.24 20.80 8.70
C ASP A 98 3.30 20.13 7.80
N GLU A 99 4.39 19.61 8.38
CA GLU A 99 5.39 18.83 7.64
C GLU A 99 4.78 17.52 7.11
N ILE A 100 4.08 16.76 7.96
CA ILE A 100 3.41 15.52 7.54
C ILE A 100 2.35 15.81 6.46
N ARG A 101 1.56 16.88 6.65
CA ARG A 101 0.55 17.30 5.66
C ARG A 101 1.21 17.62 4.32
N HIS A 102 2.30 18.39 4.34
CA HIS A 102 3.03 18.78 3.14
C HIS A 102 3.61 17.55 2.43
N GLU A 103 4.19 16.61 3.17
CA GLU A 103 4.72 15.37 2.64
C GLU A 103 3.64 14.56 1.91
N ILE A 104 2.52 14.23 2.57
CA ILE A 104 1.39 13.51 1.97
C ILE A 104 0.88 14.23 0.71
N HIS A 105 0.78 15.56 0.75
CA HIS A 105 0.34 16.35 -0.39
C HIS A 105 1.33 16.24 -1.57
N SER A 106 2.62 16.41 -1.30
CA SER A 106 3.68 16.36 -2.31
C SER A 106 3.74 15.00 -3.02
N HIS A 107 3.48 13.91 -2.29
CA HIS A 107 3.43 12.55 -2.86
C HIS A 107 2.26 12.39 -3.82
N LYS A 108 1.07 12.90 -3.46
CA LYS A 108 -0.11 12.92 -4.35
C LYS A 108 0.13 13.77 -5.59
N GLU A 109 0.76 14.93 -5.43
CA GLU A 109 1.12 15.81 -6.55
C GLU A 109 2.11 15.15 -7.50
N PHE A 110 3.13 14.46 -6.96
CA PHE A 110 4.09 13.69 -7.75
C PHE A 110 3.36 12.65 -8.62
N VAL A 111 2.55 11.78 -8.03
CA VAL A 111 1.82 10.73 -8.77
C VAL A 111 0.87 11.33 -9.81
N SER A 112 0.14 12.39 -9.46
CA SER A 112 -0.77 13.09 -10.39
C SER A 112 -0.02 13.70 -11.57
N LYS A 113 1.14 14.31 -11.33
CA LYS A 113 1.98 14.92 -12.37
C LYS A 113 2.54 13.85 -13.31
N GLU A 114 3.11 12.78 -12.78
CA GLU A 114 3.69 11.70 -13.58
C GLU A 114 2.62 11.03 -14.46
N ARG A 115 1.43 10.78 -13.92
CA ARG A 115 0.29 10.27 -14.70
C ARG A 115 -0.11 11.18 -15.85
N LYS A 116 -0.12 12.50 -15.65
CA LYS A 116 -0.40 13.47 -16.73
C LYS A 116 0.66 13.43 -17.82
N ILE A 117 1.93 13.32 -17.44
CA ILE A 117 3.05 13.21 -18.39
C ILE A 117 2.93 11.94 -19.23
N LEU A 118 2.75 10.79 -18.56
CA LEU A 118 2.65 9.48 -19.19
C LEU A 118 1.43 9.38 -20.10
N LYS A 119 0.27 9.91 -19.68
CA LYS A 119 -0.91 10.03 -20.53
C LYS A 119 -0.61 10.87 -21.77
N GLY A 120 0.05 12.02 -21.61
CA GLY A 120 0.44 12.86 -22.75
C GLY A 120 1.45 12.21 -23.70
N HIS A 121 2.29 11.28 -23.23
CA HIS A 121 3.14 10.47 -24.10
C HIS A 121 2.30 9.47 -24.90
N LEU A 122 1.35 8.79 -24.25
CA LEU A 122 0.46 7.83 -24.90
C LEU A 122 -0.45 8.50 -25.93
N ASP A 123 -1.08 9.63 -25.58
CA ASP A 123 -1.96 10.39 -26.48
C ASP A 123 -1.21 10.79 -27.77
N LYS A 124 0.07 11.22 -27.66
CA LYS A 124 0.90 11.56 -28.83
C LYS A 124 1.22 10.35 -29.70
N ILE A 125 1.42 9.18 -29.08
CA ILE A 125 1.62 7.94 -29.83
C ILE A 125 0.33 7.64 -30.58
N ASP A 126 -0.82 7.58 -29.90
CA ASP A 126 -2.10 7.26 -30.52
C ASP A 126 -2.43 8.20 -31.70
N ASP A 127 -2.22 9.51 -31.53
CA ASP A 127 -2.41 10.51 -32.59
C ASP A 127 -1.53 10.25 -33.83
N CYS A 128 -0.29 9.79 -33.63
CA CYS A 128 0.65 9.51 -34.72
C CYS A 128 0.29 8.26 -35.53
N PHE A 129 -0.55 7.36 -34.99
CA PHE A 129 -0.89 6.09 -35.64
C PHE A 129 -2.39 5.93 -35.92
N ASN A 130 -3.20 6.99 -35.82
CA ASN A 130 -4.67 6.90 -35.98
C ASN A 130 -5.15 6.78 -37.45
N THR A 131 -4.57 5.84 -38.22
CA THR A 131 -4.91 5.56 -39.62
C THR A 131 -5.52 4.16 -39.77
N THR A 132 -6.42 3.98 -40.74
CA THR A 132 -7.16 2.72 -40.97
C THR A 132 -6.36 1.66 -41.73
N ASP A 133 -5.31 2.05 -42.45
CA ASP A 133 -4.42 1.16 -43.20
C ASP A 133 -3.03 1.17 -42.57
N ARG A 134 -2.82 0.33 -41.54
CA ARG A 134 -1.50 0.15 -40.91
C ARG A 134 -0.77 -1.04 -41.52
N THR A 135 0.48 -0.80 -41.90
CA THR A 135 1.44 -1.84 -42.29
C THR A 135 1.98 -2.56 -41.05
N GLU A 136 2.52 -3.76 -41.23
CA GLU A 136 3.17 -4.52 -40.15
C GLU A 136 4.34 -3.73 -39.53
N ASP A 137 5.07 -2.97 -40.34
CA ASP A 137 6.18 -2.14 -39.86
C ASP A 137 5.70 -0.97 -39.00
N GLU A 138 4.57 -0.35 -39.33
CA GLU A 138 3.96 0.70 -38.49
C GLU A 138 3.47 0.15 -37.14
N TYR A 139 2.96 -1.10 -37.11
CA TYR A 139 2.62 -1.76 -35.85
C TYR A 139 3.85 -2.02 -34.97
N LYS A 140 4.98 -2.43 -35.57
CA LYS A 140 6.24 -2.61 -34.83
C LYS A 140 6.71 -1.29 -34.22
N VAL A 141 6.76 -0.22 -35.01
CA VAL A 141 7.17 1.10 -34.50
C VAL A 141 6.22 1.61 -33.41
N HIS A 142 4.91 1.37 -33.55
CA HIS A 142 3.94 1.70 -32.50
C HIS A 142 4.21 0.91 -31.20
N ALA A 143 4.41 -0.41 -31.31
CA ALA A 143 4.70 -1.27 -30.17
C ALA A 143 6.00 -0.85 -29.46
N ASP A 144 7.05 -0.51 -30.21
CA ASP A 144 8.32 -0.02 -29.65
C ASP A 144 8.12 1.29 -28.86
N LYS A 145 7.32 2.22 -29.40
CA LYS A 145 7.00 3.48 -28.70
C LYS A 145 6.17 3.26 -27.44
N VAL A 146 5.21 2.33 -27.47
CA VAL A 146 4.44 1.97 -26.27
C VAL A 146 5.34 1.27 -25.25
N HIS A 147 6.30 0.46 -25.69
CA HIS A 147 7.31 -0.14 -24.82
C HIS A 147 8.17 0.91 -24.11
N ASP A 148 8.52 2.01 -24.79
CA ASP A 148 9.19 3.15 -24.14
C ASP A 148 8.34 3.77 -23.03
N VAL A 149 7.00 3.86 -23.19
CA VAL A 149 6.10 4.34 -22.13
C VAL A 149 6.09 3.37 -20.95
N PHE A 150 6.13 2.05 -21.18
CA PHE A 150 6.26 1.08 -20.09
C PHE A 150 7.57 1.23 -19.31
N ARG A 151 8.67 1.56 -19.98
CA ARG A 151 9.93 1.90 -19.32
C ARG A 151 9.82 3.19 -18.50
N ASP A 152 9.19 4.24 -19.04
CA ASP A 152 8.94 5.48 -18.29
C ASP A 152 8.08 5.24 -17.03
N ILE A 153 7.10 4.32 -17.11
CA ILE A 153 6.28 3.89 -15.97
C ILE A 153 7.15 3.17 -14.93
N GLN A 154 8.02 2.24 -15.34
CA GLN A 154 8.93 1.57 -14.41
C GLN A 154 9.84 2.59 -13.69
N ASP A 155 10.40 3.54 -14.44
CA ASP A 155 11.23 4.60 -13.88
C ASP A 155 10.45 5.49 -12.90
N MET A 156 9.16 5.75 -13.15
CA MET A 156 8.27 6.45 -12.22
C MET A 156 8.16 5.70 -10.88
N TYR A 157 7.93 4.38 -10.90
CA TYR A 157 7.88 3.57 -9.67
C TYR A 157 9.22 3.57 -8.94
N ILE A 158 10.35 3.46 -9.65
CA ILE A 158 11.68 3.51 -9.06
C ILE A 158 11.89 4.86 -8.35
N ARG A 159 11.53 5.98 -8.99
CA ARG A 159 11.61 7.32 -8.37
C ARG A 159 10.71 7.44 -7.13
N LEU A 160 9.47 6.94 -7.22
CA LEU A 160 8.51 6.97 -6.11
C LEU A 160 9.04 6.20 -4.89
N VAL A 161 9.45 4.95 -5.09
CA VAL A 161 9.94 4.09 -4.01
C VAL A 161 11.26 4.62 -3.44
N THR A 162 12.16 5.13 -4.29
CA THR A 162 13.41 5.75 -3.84
C THR A 162 13.14 6.99 -2.96
N MET A 163 12.19 7.83 -3.35
CA MET A 163 11.77 9.00 -2.56
C MET A 163 11.23 8.55 -1.20
N PHE A 164 10.30 7.60 -1.19
CA PHE A 164 9.71 7.08 0.06
C PHE A 164 10.76 6.44 0.97
N ALA A 165 11.63 5.58 0.42
CA ALA A 165 12.67 4.90 1.18
C ALA A 165 13.63 5.89 1.84
N LYS A 166 14.09 6.92 1.11
CA LYS A 166 14.98 7.96 1.65
C LYS A 166 14.33 8.78 2.77
N GLU A 167 13.06 9.12 2.61
CA GLU A 167 12.29 9.81 3.67
C GLU A 167 12.06 8.92 4.89
N CYS A 168 11.91 7.61 4.70
CA CYS A 168 11.82 6.66 5.80
C CYS A 168 13.17 6.55 6.53
N GLU A 169 14.26 6.34 5.80
CA GLU A 169 15.62 6.23 6.34
C GLU A 169 16.04 7.48 7.11
N SER A 170 15.68 8.68 6.63
CA SER A 170 16.01 9.93 7.33
C SER A 170 15.38 10.01 8.73
N ARG A 171 14.29 9.28 8.97
CA ARG A 171 13.58 9.19 10.26
C ARG A 171 13.94 7.95 11.07
N LEU A 172 14.19 6.82 10.41
CA LEU A 172 14.60 5.56 11.07
C LEU A 172 16.08 5.57 11.49
N GLY A 173 16.91 6.36 10.81
CA GLY A 173 18.36 6.31 10.94
C GLY A 173 18.99 5.34 9.95
N GLN A 174 20.31 5.15 10.08
CA GLN A 174 21.09 4.36 9.13
C GLN A 174 20.64 2.88 9.14
N PRO A 175 20.48 2.25 7.95
CA PRO A 175 20.19 0.83 7.87
C PRO A 175 21.32 -0.01 8.48
N PRO A 176 21.00 -1.20 9.02
CA PRO A 176 21.98 -2.03 9.74
C PRO A 176 23.06 -2.66 8.84
N CYS A 177 22.81 -2.73 7.52
CA CYS A 177 23.73 -3.19 6.49
C CYS A 177 23.27 -2.67 5.12
N ASP A 178 24.05 -2.91 4.06
CA ASP A 178 23.63 -2.62 2.69
C ASP A 178 22.40 -3.46 2.33
N TYR A 179 21.46 -2.84 1.61
CA TYR A 179 20.23 -3.49 1.22
C TYR A 179 19.74 -2.97 -0.14
N ALA A 180 18.83 -3.72 -0.76
CA ALA A 180 18.16 -3.37 -2.00
C ALA A 180 16.65 -3.58 -1.87
N ILE A 181 15.87 -2.67 -2.45
CA ILE A 181 14.45 -2.90 -2.73
C ILE A 181 14.35 -3.35 -4.18
N ILE A 182 13.81 -4.56 -4.40
CA ILE A 182 13.54 -5.06 -5.74
C ILE A 182 12.04 -5.01 -6.01
N ALA A 183 11.67 -4.46 -7.16
CA ALA A 183 10.31 -4.61 -7.65
C ALA A 183 10.07 -6.07 -8.04
N LEU A 184 8.83 -6.51 -7.88
CA LEU A 184 8.30 -7.78 -8.34
C LEU A 184 7.15 -7.49 -9.32
N GLY A 185 6.53 -8.53 -9.86
CA GLY A 185 5.24 -8.35 -10.53
C GLY A 185 5.29 -7.58 -11.84
N SER A 186 4.22 -6.84 -12.12
CA SER A 186 4.07 -6.05 -13.34
C SER A 186 5.13 -4.95 -13.47
N VAL A 187 5.59 -4.37 -12.35
CA VAL A 187 6.65 -3.37 -12.35
C VAL A 187 7.99 -4.00 -12.76
N ALA A 188 8.31 -5.19 -12.24
CA ALA A 188 9.52 -5.90 -12.62
C ALA A 188 9.52 -6.37 -14.09
N ARG A 189 8.35 -6.76 -14.61
CA ARG A 189 8.18 -7.26 -15.99
C ARG A 189 7.99 -6.18 -17.04
N MET A 190 7.99 -4.90 -16.67
CA MET A 190 7.64 -3.77 -17.56
C MET A 190 6.25 -3.90 -18.19
N GLU A 191 5.28 -4.38 -17.41
CA GLU A 191 3.88 -4.54 -17.79
C GLU A 191 2.94 -3.65 -16.95
N ALA A 192 3.51 -2.87 -16.01
CA ALA A 192 2.76 -2.02 -15.12
C ALA A 192 2.11 -0.84 -15.85
N THR A 193 1.00 -0.38 -15.31
CA THR A 193 0.40 0.91 -15.62
C THR A 193 0.71 1.91 -14.50
N PRO A 194 0.45 3.21 -14.67
CA PRO A 194 0.56 4.20 -13.60
C PRO A 194 -0.42 4.00 -12.41
N PHE A 195 -1.28 2.97 -12.48
CA PHE A 195 -2.29 2.61 -11.50
C PHE A 195 -2.12 1.18 -10.98
N SER A 196 -1.04 0.50 -11.36
CA SER A 196 -0.77 -0.87 -10.94
C SER A 196 -0.34 -0.95 -9.48
N ASP A 197 -0.53 -2.13 -8.91
CA ASP A 197 -0.01 -2.44 -7.59
C ASP A 197 1.52 -2.46 -7.60
N LEU A 198 2.09 -2.13 -6.44
CA LEU A 198 3.51 -2.20 -6.17
C LEU A 198 3.78 -3.52 -5.44
N GLU A 199 4.47 -4.43 -6.09
CA GLU A 199 4.96 -5.66 -5.47
C GLU A 199 6.47 -5.51 -5.27
N PHE A 200 6.99 -5.85 -4.09
CA PHE A 200 8.42 -5.67 -3.82
C PHE A 200 8.93 -6.55 -2.69
N ALA A 201 10.24 -6.78 -2.72
CA ALA A 201 10.99 -7.47 -1.68
C ALA A 201 12.18 -6.63 -1.22
N ILE A 202 12.68 -6.90 -0.01
CA ILE A 202 13.87 -6.27 0.54
C ILE A 202 14.97 -7.33 0.63
N LEU A 203 16.09 -7.09 -0.03
CA LEU A 203 17.29 -7.90 0.12
C LEU A 203 18.31 -7.21 1.00
N TYR A 204 18.87 -7.90 1.98
CA TYR A 204 19.91 -7.36 2.85
C TYR A 204 21.20 -8.18 2.77
N SER A 205 22.34 -7.51 2.89
CA SER A 205 23.65 -8.09 2.59
C SER A 205 24.24 -8.95 3.72
N ASP A 206 24.02 -8.56 4.98
CA ASP A 206 24.66 -9.21 6.13
C ASP A 206 23.69 -10.12 6.89
N PRO A 207 23.82 -11.46 6.80
CA PRO A 207 22.99 -12.40 7.58
C PRO A 207 23.21 -12.28 9.10
N ALA A 208 24.29 -11.65 9.56
CA ALA A 208 24.63 -11.52 10.98
C ALA A 208 23.96 -10.32 11.68
N ILE A 209 23.07 -9.57 11.01
CA ILE A 209 22.36 -8.42 11.61
C ILE A 209 21.43 -8.81 12.76
N GLY A 210 21.06 -10.08 12.90
CA GLY A 210 20.25 -10.59 14.00
C GLY A 210 18.93 -9.82 14.17
N ASP A 211 18.64 -9.39 15.40
CA ASP A 211 17.41 -8.66 15.74
C ASP A 211 17.27 -7.31 15.02
N LYS A 212 18.35 -6.76 14.44
CA LYS A 212 18.29 -5.52 13.64
C LYS A 212 17.55 -5.69 12.32
N ILE A 213 17.18 -6.91 11.92
CA ILE A 213 16.25 -7.16 10.81
C ILE A 213 14.90 -6.45 11.01
N SER A 214 14.53 -6.15 12.26
CA SER A 214 13.36 -5.35 12.62
C SER A 214 13.35 -3.97 11.95
N TYR A 215 14.52 -3.40 11.65
CA TYR A 215 14.64 -2.16 10.87
C TYR A 215 13.88 -2.25 9.54
N PHE A 216 14.06 -3.34 8.79
CA PHE A 216 13.42 -3.53 7.49
C PHE A 216 11.92 -3.80 7.62
N ARG A 217 11.47 -4.41 8.72
CA ARG A 217 10.04 -4.60 9.03
C ARG A 217 9.36 -3.26 9.31
N VAL A 218 10.00 -2.42 10.12
CA VAL A 218 9.51 -1.06 10.42
C VAL A 218 9.53 -0.19 9.16
N LEU A 219 10.62 -0.25 8.37
CA LEU A 219 10.69 0.39 7.05
C LEU A 219 9.51 -0.01 6.16
N SER A 220 9.16 -1.30 6.14
CA SER A 220 8.04 -1.81 5.35
C SER A 220 6.70 -1.25 5.81
N HIS A 221 6.40 -1.24 7.12
CA HIS A 221 5.20 -0.59 7.64
C HIS A 221 5.15 0.91 7.32
N PHE A 222 6.32 1.55 7.34
CA PHE A 222 6.42 2.98 7.04
C PHE A 222 6.13 3.28 5.56
N LEU A 223 6.67 2.46 4.65
CA LEU A 223 6.32 2.49 3.23
C LEU A 223 4.82 2.24 3.01
N HIS A 224 4.21 1.32 3.76
CA HIS A 224 2.76 1.06 3.73
C HIS A 224 1.95 2.30 4.08
N LEU A 225 2.29 3.03 5.15
CA LEU A 225 1.62 4.28 5.49
C LEU A 225 1.73 5.32 4.37
N LYS A 226 2.89 5.46 3.73
CA LYS A 226 3.06 6.41 2.61
C LYS A 226 2.20 6.04 1.40
N VAL A 227 2.17 4.75 1.02
CA VAL A 227 1.35 4.25 -0.10
C VAL A 227 -0.15 4.38 0.20
N ILE A 228 -0.60 3.99 1.40
CA ILE A 228 -2.00 4.12 1.82
C ILE A 228 -2.43 5.59 1.76
N ASN A 229 -1.55 6.50 2.17
CA ASN A 229 -1.82 7.93 2.14
C ASN A 229 -1.93 8.53 0.75
N LEU A 230 -1.58 7.82 -0.33
CA LEU A 230 -1.97 8.23 -1.70
C LEU A 230 -3.50 8.23 -1.86
N GLY A 231 -4.22 7.44 -1.05
CA GLY A 231 -5.68 7.37 -1.03
C GLY A 231 -6.27 6.40 -2.06
N GLU A 232 -5.45 5.46 -2.55
CA GLU A 232 -5.80 4.55 -3.65
C GLU A 232 -5.85 3.07 -3.23
N THR A 233 -5.64 2.79 -1.94
CA THR A 233 -5.65 1.44 -1.38
C THR A 233 -7.05 1.10 -0.87
N ILE A 234 -7.68 0.09 -1.48
CA ILE A 234 -9.00 -0.41 -1.06
C ILE A 234 -8.91 -1.19 0.25
N LEU A 235 -9.95 -1.11 1.09
CA LEU A 235 -9.94 -1.77 2.41
C LEU A 235 -9.73 -3.30 2.39
N PRO A 236 -10.26 -4.08 1.42
CA PRO A 236 -10.00 -5.51 1.35
C PRO A 236 -8.51 -5.88 1.25
N ALA A 237 -7.66 -5.01 0.68
CA ALA A 237 -6.23 -5.26 0.54
C ALA A 237 -5.50 -5.29 1.90
N LEU A 238 -6.08 -4.72 2.96
CA LEU A 238 -5.45 -4.64 4.29
C LEU A 238 -5.78 -5.83 5.21
N ALA A 239 -6.65 -6.76 4.77
CA ALA A 239 -7.11 -7.88 5.59
C ALA A 239 -7.54 -7.44 7.01
N ILE A 240 -8.36 -6.40 7.08
CA ILE A 240 -8.96 -5.93 8.33
C ILE A 240 -9.92 -7.00 8.81
N GLU A 241 -9.59 -7.69 9.90
CA GLU A 241 -10.33 -8.83 10.46
C GLU A 241 -11.82 -8.55 10.64
N GLN A 242 -12.17 -7.35 11.13
CA GLN A 242 -13.56 -6.94 11.37
C GLN A 242 -14.38 -6.78 10.08
N LEU A 243 -13.72 -6.66 8.93
CA LEU A 243 -14.33 -6.45 7.62
C LEU A 243 -14.21 -7.70 6.73
N ASN A 244 -13.03 -8.30 6.70
CA ASN A 244 -12.66 -9.43 5.87
C ASN A 244 -11.61 -10.29 6.61
N ASP A 245 -12.07 -11.24 7.42
CA ASP A 245 -11.20 -12.24 8.04
C ASP A 245 -10.96 -13.41 7.08
N PHE A 246 -9.85 -13.34 6.35
CA PHE A 246 -9.44 -14.38 5.40
C PHE A 246 -8.90 -15.66 6.06
N GLN A 247 -8.70 -15.68 7.38
CA GLN A 247 -8.28 -16.87 8.12
C GLN A 247 -9.46 -17.62 8.73
N SER A 248 -10.61 -16.96 8.87
CA SER A 248 -11.84 -17.58 9.38
C SER A 248 -12.40 -18.62 8.41
N SER A 249 -13.00 -19.67 8.98
CA SER A 249 -13.84 -20.62 8.23
C SER A 249 -15.30 -20.15 8.10
N ASP A 250 -15.65 -19.00 8.68
CA ASP A 250 -16.98 -18.42 8.61
C ASP A 250 -17.22 -17.85 7.20
N PRO A 251 -18.20 -18.37 6.43
CA PRO A 251 -18.54 -17.81 5.12
C PRO A 251 -19.01 -16.35 5.17
N GLU A 252 -19.47 -15.85 6.32
CA GLU A 252 -19.88 -14.44 6.53
C GLU A 252 -18.71 -13.55 7.01
N GLY A 253 -17.52 -14.14 7.18
CA GLY A 253 -16.31 -13.46 7.65
C GLY A 253 -15.66 -12.55 6.61
N ILE A 254 -16.02 -12.69 5.33
CA ILE A 254 -15.52 -11.88 4.21
C ILE A 254 -16.71 -11.21 3.53
N TRP A 255 -17.02 -9.99 3.93
CA TRP A 255 -18.28 -9.35 3.56
C TRP A 255 -18.13 -7.90 3.07
N PHE A 256 -17.04 -7.21 3.42
CA PHE A 256 -16.89 -5.80 3.03
C PHE A 256 -16.26 -5.67 1.65
N TYR A 257 -17.04 -5.15 0.71
CA TYR A 257 -16.55 -4.75 -0.62
C TYR A 257 -16.39 -3.23 -0.70
N ASP A 258 -15.18 -2.76 -1.02
CA ASP A 258 -14.90 -1.32 -1.19
C ASP A 258 -15.04 -0.91 -2.66
N SER A 259 -16.23 -0.42 -3.00
CA SER A 259 -16.55 0.09 -4.36
C SER A 259 -16.29 1.58 -4.52
N VAL A 260 -15.90 2.28 -3.46
CA VAL A 260 -15.88 3.75 -3.40
C VAL A 260 -14.46 4.30 -3.48
N THR A 261 -13.51 3.66 -2.79
CA THR A 261 -12.10 4.05 -2.82
C THR A 261 -11.55 3.85 -4.23
N PRO A 262 -10.91 4.87 -4.86
CA PRO A 262 -10.31 4.71 -6.18
C PRO A 262 -9.19 3.67 -6.12
N ARG A 263 -9.02 2.91 -7.22
CA ARG A 263 -7.93 1.93 -7.34
C ARG A 263 -6.76 2.55 -8.09
N GLY A 264 -5.56 2.34 -7.56
CA GLY A 264 -4.33 2.87 -8.12
C GLY A 264 -3.14 2.23 -7.43
N ILE A 265 -2.11 3.02 -7.13
CA ILE A 265 -0.89 2.53 -6.51
C ILE A 265 -1.22 2.04 -5.10
N SER A 266 -1.15 0.73 -4.93
CA SER A 266 -1.38 0.03 -3.66
C SER A 266 -0.42 -1.14 -3.52
N PHE A 267 -0.27 -1.69 -2.33
CA PHE A 267 0.49 -2.93 -2.15
C PHE A 267 -0.40 -4.15 -2.40
N ASP A 268 0.21 -5.27 -2.84
CA ASP A 268 -0.51 -6.53 -3.00
C ASP A 268 -1.24 -6.93 -1.71
N GLY A 269 -2.42 -7.51 -1.87
CA GLY A 269 -3.35 -7.73 -0.77
C GLY A 269 -2.76 -8.62 0.33
N ALA A 270 -3.04 -8.31 1.59
CA ALA A 270 -2.63 -9.08 2.77
C ALA A 270 -3.38 -10.43 2.93
N MET A 271 -3.76 -11.06 1.82
CA MET A 271 -4.53 -12.31 1.77
C MET A 271 -3.63 -13.55 1.76
N PRO A 272 -4.12 -14.72 2.25
CA PRO A 272 -3.40 -16.00 2.25
C PRO A 272 -2.87 -16.52 0.89
N TRP A 273 -3.35 -15.97 -0.22
CA TRP A 273 -2.96 -16.34 -1.59
C TRP A 273 -2.30 -15.18 -2.35
N ALA A 274 -1.96 -14.10 -1.65
CA ALA A 274 -1.36 -12.88 -2.19
C ALA A 274 -0.16 -12.47 -1.30
N SER A 275 0.02 -11.18 -1.03
CA SER A 275 1.04 -10.63 -0.12
C SER A 275 2.47 -10.69 -0.67
N LYS A 276 2.66 -10.24 -1.92
CA LYS A 276 3.98 -9.96 -2.51
C LYS A 276 4.55 -8.61 -2.01
N THR A 277 4.70 -8.52 -0.69
CA THR A 277 5.30 -7.38 0.03
C THR A 277 6.42 -7.90 0.94
N PRO A 278 7.33 -7.05 1.47
CA PRO A 278 8.42 -7.53 2.32
C PRO A 278 7.94 -8.27 3.57
N LEU A 279 6.87 -7.79 4.20
CA LEU A 279 6.25 -8.43 5.37
C LEU A 279 5.65 -9.81 5.02
N GLY A 280 5.30 -9.99 3.75
CA GLY A 280 4.91 -11.26 3.17
C GLY A 280 3.60 -11.80 3.73
N ARG A 281 3.45 -13.12 3.65
CA ARG A 281 2.21 -13.81 4.00
C ARG A 281 2.28 -14.44 5.39
N MET A 282 1.23 -14.27 6.18
CA MET A 282 1.04 -14.98 7.46
C MET A 282 0.90 -16.50 7.27
N ALA A 283 1.17 -17.28 8.32
CA ALA A 283 0.95 -18.71 8.29
C ALA A 283 -0.51 -19.05 8.00
N THR A 284 -0.74 -20.10 7.21
CA THR A 284 -2.06 -20.66 6.92
C THR A 284 -2.11 -22.09 7.44
N LYS A 285 -3.28 -22.73 7.38
CA LYS A 285 -3.43 -24.15 7.75
C LYS A 285 -2.41 -25.08 7.05
N ASN A 286 -2.05 -24.77 5.81
CA ASN A 286 -1.26 -25.66 4.95
C ASN A 286 0.15 -25.13 4.62
N LYS A 287 0.46 -23.87 4.94
CA LYS A 287 1.72 -23.23 4.56
C LYS A 287 2.28 -22.38 5.71
N PRO A 288 3.59 -22.43 5.99
CA PRO A 288 4.22 -21.55 6.97
C PRO A 288 4.09 -20.08 6.55
N ALA A 289 4.40 -19.16 7.46
CA ALA A 289 4.56 -17.75 7.09
C ALA A 289 5.76 -17.60 6.14
N LEU A 290 5.67 -16.66 5.20
CA LEU A 290 6.73 -16.39 4.22
C LEU A 290 6.98 -14.89 4.16
N GLU A 291 8.10 -14.45 4.73
CA GLU A 291 8.60 -13.06 4.67
C GLU A 291 9.50 -12.88 3.43
N LEU A 292 9.43 -11.71 2.79
CA LEU A 292 10.25 -11.32 1.63
C LEU A 292 11.33 -10.28 1.98
N ILE A 293 11.68 -10.19 3.26
CA ILE A 293 12.90 -9.55 3.77
C ILE A 293 13.95 -10.65 3.93
N ARG A 294 14.86 -10.79 2.98
CA ARG A 294 15.77 -11.95 2.91
C ARG A 294 17.17 -11.55 2.46
N THR A 295 18.15 -12.43 2.63
CA THR A 295 19.42 -12.30 1.89
C THR A 295 19.22 -12.65 0.41
N PRO A 296 20.13 -12.23 -0.49
CA PRO A 296 20.12 -12.65 -1.90
C PRO A 296 20.06 -14.17 -2.08
N GLU A 297 20.83 -14.93 -1.29
CA GLU A 297 20.83 -16.40 -1.34
C GLU A 297 19.45 -16.97 -0.98
N GLN A 298 18.86 -16.53 0.14
CA GLN A 298 17.54 -16.96 0.58
C GLN A 298 16.39 -16.54 -0.34
N MET A 299 16.55 -15.43 -1.08
CA MET A 299 15.56 -15.01 -2.08
C MET A 299 15.67 -15.87 -3.35
N ALA A 300 16.89 -16.24 -3.75
CA ALA A 300 17.12 -17.14 -4.88
C ALA A 300 16.53 -18.54 -4.64
N GLU A 301 16.49 -19.03 -3.40
CA GLU A 301 15.79 -20.28 -3.05
C GLU A 301 14.31 -20.26 -3.44
N LEU A 302 13.64 -19.10 -3.40
CA LEU A 302 12.22 -18.99 -3.79
C LEU A 302 12.00 -19.04 -5.31
N GLN A 303 13.07 -18.98 -6.10
CA GLN A 303 13.05 -19.08 -7.55
C GLN A 303 13.20 -20.53 -8.04
N ASP A 304 13.51 -21.47 -7.16
CA ASP A 304 13.48 -22.90 -7.48
C ASP A 304 12.05 -23.31 -7.84
N GLU A 305 11.88 -24.01 -8.96
CA GLU A 305 10.55 -24.31 -9.52
C GLU A 305 9.67 -25.12 -8.56
N GLU A 306 10.25 -26.09 -7.85
CA GLU A 306 9.50 -26.90 -6.87
C GLU A 306 9.05 -26.03 -5.69
N ILE A 307 9.92 -25.13 -5.23
CA ILE A 307 9.62 -24.19 -4.15
C ILE A 307 8.58 -23.16 -4.58
N ALA A 308 8.73 -22.54 -5.76
CA ALA A 308 7.81 -21.55 -6.30
C ALA A 308 6.39 -22.11 -6.46
N VAL A 309 6.27 -23.32 -7.03
CA VAL A 309 4.99 -24.03 -7.17
C VAL A 309 4.38 -24.34 -5.80
N LYS A 310 5.19 -24.82 -4.86
CA LYS A 310 4.73 -25.14 -3.50
C LYS A 310 4.23 -23.89 -2.77
N GLU A 311 5.00 -22.81 -2.81
CA GLU A 311 4.66 -21.57 -2.13
C GLU A 311 3.50 -20.84 -2.82
N GLY A 312 3.24 -21.11 -4.10
CA GLY A 312 2.23 -20.42 -4.90
C GLY A 312 2.66 -18.99 -5.23
N TYR A 313 3.98 -18.77 -5.20
CA TYR A 313 4.65 -17.52 -5.47
C TYR A 313 5.44 -17.73 -6.76
N HIS A 314 4.91 -17.22 -7.87
CA HIS A 314 5.73 -16.97 -9.06
C HIS A 314 6.37 -15.59 -8.87
N LEU A 315 7.39 -15.54 -8.02
CA LEU A 315 8.13 -14.31 -7.68
C LEU A 315 9.08 -13.92 -8.81
#